data_AF-A0A6S6SSA7-F1
#
_entry.id   AF-A0A6S6SSA7-F1
#
_cell.length_a   1.000
_cell.length_b   1.000
_cell.length_c   1.000
_cell.angle_alpha   90.00
_cell.angle_beta   90.00
_cell.angle_gamma   90.00
#
_symmetry.space_group_name_H-M   'P 1'
#
loop_
_entity.id
_entity.type
_entity.pdbx_description
1 polymer ?
#
loop_
_entity_poly.entity_id
_entity_poly.type
_entity_poly.pdbx_seq_one_letter_code
_entity_poly.pdbx_strand_id
1 'polypeptide(L)'
;MSGESSFWCSSFSRFWWWLLALLGLPLLFFLMTQFQQKKVEADLSTRVSEALAAENIDWAEVDVNQRGRDVLLKGMPGSDAERDQAVRVAQGVYGVNRVDYDGDMVDVSDDKVADASQQEDNGASTEEAKADPVVVADAKDDLLPAELKMSMDGDQLVLDGKMSSQAQVNALQRAASLHVGVAKVVNNLEVSDKYADADWLKGVGDLMGALPAGSEVVVKNDTLELTGDVDSENARATFSSQAGSALQGSGLQLLNALTVVVPQSDETEQQQTAAECQERLNAAMQDKKIQFTFNKANVDAKSHSLLDNLGAIIGECGGDMKGISILIGGHTDSVGRDAYNLDLSQRRADAVSAYLKSKGIDGAMLETKGFGESKPVASNGTASGQAQNRRITFEIKQKLRGR
;
A
#
# COMPACT_ATOMS: atom_id res chain seq x y z
N MET A 1 71.65 -30.05 -22.39
CA MET A 1 70.95 -30.59 -21.21
C MET A 1 69.57 -29.99 -21.19
N SER A 2 68.60 -30.89 -21.04
CA SER A 2 67.14 -30.77 -21.12
C SER A 2 66.52 -29.75 -20.17
N GLY A 3 65.37 -29.19 -20.58
CA GLY A 3 64.48 -28.45 -19.70
C GLY A 3 63.25 -27.86 -20.39
N GLU A 4 62.51 -28.66 -21.17
CA GLU A 4 61.14 -28.32 -21.56
C GLU A 4 60.20 -28.55 -20.37
N SER A 5 59.48 -27.52 -19.94
CA SER A 5 58.30 -27.65 -19.07
C SER A 5 57.12 -26.92 -19.70
N SER A 6 56.41 -27.67 -20.55
CA SER A 6 54.96 -27.66 -20.78
C SER A 6 54.13 -26.49 -20.22
N PHE A 7 53.90 -25.48 -21.07
CA PHE A 7 52.69 -24.66 -21.03
C PHE A 7 51.57 -25.39 -21.80
N TRP A 8 50.77 -26.18 -21.09
CA TRP A 8 49.54 -26.78 -21.62
C TRP A 8 48.35 -26.22 -20.83
N CYS A 9 48.04 -24.93 -20.99
CA CYS A 9 46.68 -24.42 -20.75
C CYS A 9 46.55 -22.97 -21.23
N SER A 10 46.08 -22.75 -22.46
CA SER A 10 45.32 -21.54 -22.83
C SER A 10 44.93 -21.53 -24.31
N SER A 11 44.06 -22.45 -24.70
CA SER A 11 43.24 -22.25 -25.91
C SER A 11 41.83 -22.79 -25.73
N PHE A 12 41.27 -22.63 -24.53
CA PHE A 12 39.82 -22.59 -24.44
C PHE A 12 39.38 -21.17 -24.76
N SER A 13 38.79 -20.98 -25.94
CA SER A 13 38.29 -19.69 -26.38
C SER A 13 37.33 -19.13 -25.33
N ARG A 14 37.36 -17.81 -25.12
CA ARG A 14 36.44 -17.10 -24.21
C ARG A 14 34.96 -17.46 -24.45
N PHE A 15 34.64 -17.93 -25.65
CA PHE A 15 33.34 -18.45 -26.04
C PHE A 15 32.91 -19.69 -25.25
N TRP A 16 33.81 -20.63 -24.99
CA TRP A 16 33.46 -21.86 -24.26
C TRP A 16 33.26 -21.63 -22.77
N TRP A 17 33.99 -20.67 -22.19
CA TRP A 17 33.75 -20.22 -20.81
C TRP A 17 32.38 -19.56 -20.66
N TRP A 18 31.96 -18.76 -21.65
CA TRP A 18 30.61 -18.23 -21.70
C TRP A 18 29.56 -19.33 -21.84
N LEU A 19 29.80 -20.34 -22.68
CA LEU A 19 28.86 -21.44 -22.91
C LEU A 19 28.72 -22.36 -21.69
N LEU A 20 29.83 -22.62 -20.98
CA LEU A 20 29.84 -23.31 -19.69
C LEU A 20 29.14 -22.52 -18.59
N ALA A 21 29.28 -21.19 -18.55
CA ALA A 21 28.51 -20.36 -17.63
C ALA A 21 27.02 -20.35 -17.98
N LEU A 22 26.68 -20.22 -19.27
CA LEU A 22 25.30 -20.10 -19.74
C LEU A 22 24.49 -21.40 -19.56
N LEU A 23 25.13 -22.57 -19.66
CA LEU A 23 24.48 -23.87 -19.41
C LEU A 23 24.73 -24.43 -18.02
N GLY A 24 25.91 -24.18 -17.44
CA GLY A 24 26.31 -24.71 -16.14
C GLY A 24 25.58 -24.06 -14.97
N LEU A 25 25.35 -22.74 -15.00
CA LEU A 25 24.66 -22.03 -13.92
C LEU A 25 23.18 -22.45 -13.79
N PRO A 26 22.40 -22.56 -14.89
CA PRO A 26 21.04 -23.11 -14.84
C PRO A 26 21.01 -24.57 -14.39
N LEU A 27 21.97 -25.40 -14.82
CA LEU A 27 22.07 -26.80 -14.39
C LEU A 27 22.39 -26.91 -12.90
N LEU A 28 23.30 -26.09 -12.38
CA LEU A 28 23.62 -26.02 -10.95
C LEU A 28 22.43 -25.51 -10.14
N PHE A 29 21.73 -24.48 -10.63
CA PHE A 29 20.50 -23.99 -10.03
C PHE A 29 19.42 -25.08 -10.00
N PHE A 30 19.22 -25.79 -11.10
CA PHE A 30 18.29 -26.91 -11.19
C PHE A 30 18.67 -28.06 -10.24
N LEU A 31 19.95 -28.43 -10.15
CA LEU A 31 20.41 -29.45 -9.20
C LEU A 31 20.20 -28.99 -7.75
N MET A 32 20.50 -27.72 -7.43
CA MET A 32 20.24 -27.18 -6.09
C MET A 32 18.76 -27.17 -5.74
N THR A 33 17.87 -26.79 -6.66
CA THR A 33 16.42 -26.78 -6.40
C THR A 33 15.90 -28.20 -6.17
N GLN A 34 16.37 -29.20 -6.94
CA GLN A 34 16.00 -30.60 -6.76
C GLN A 34 16.41 -31.17 -5.38
N PHE A 35 17.60 -30.80 -4.87
CA PHE A 35 18.06 -31.27 -3.55
C PHE A 35 17.38 -30.54 -2.38
N GLN A 36 17.04 -29.27 -2.53
CA GLN A 36 16.37 -28.49 -1.48
C GLN A 36 14.87 -28.77 -1.40
N GLN A 37 14.21 -28.99 -2.55
CA GLN A 37 12.78 -29.27 -2.62
C GLN A 37 12.40 -30.50 -1.78
N LYS A 38 13.17 -31.60 -1.86
CA LYS A 38 12.92 -32.81 -1.05
C LYS A 38 13.05 -32.59 0.45
N LYS A 39 13.94 -31.69 0.90
CA LYS A 39 14.10 -31.37 2.33
C LYS A 39 12.94 -30.53 2.84
N VAL A 40 12.48 -29.58 2.04
CA VAL A 40 11.34 -28.71 2.37
C VAL A 40 10.05 -29.51 2.44
N GLU A 41 9.80 -30.39 1.46
CA GLU A 41 8.58 -31.22 1.41
C GLU A 41 8.53 -32.20 2.60
N ALA A 42 9.66 -32.81 2.98
CA ALA A 42 9.73 -33.70 4.13
C ALA A 42 9.51 -32.96 5.47
N ASP A 43 10.13 -31.80 5.64
CA ASP A 43 9.96 -30.95 6.82
C ASP A 43 8.53 -30.42 6.95
N LEU A 44 7.90 -30.02 5.83
CA LEU A 44 6.52 -29.57 5.79
C LEU A 44 5.54 -30.71 6.08
N SER A 45 5.74 -31.88 5.48
CA SER A 45 4.92 -33.07 5.73
C SER A 45 4.92 -33.44 7.21
N THR A 46 6.08 -33.44 7.87
CA THR A 46 6.20 -33.75 9.30
C THR A 46 5.40 -32.75 10.15
N ARG A 47 5.62 -31.44 9.97
CA ARG A 47 4.94 -30.42 10.78
C ARG A 47 3.43 -30.42 10.60
N VAL A 48 2.95 -30.65 9.37
CA VAL A 48 1.52 -30.74 9.10
C VAL A 48 0.92 -32.00 9.73
N SER A 49 1.61 -33.14 9.65
CA SER A 49 1.15 -34.36 10.32
C SER A 49 1.11 -34.21 11.86
N GLU A 50 2.10 -33.53 12.45
CA GLU A 50 2.11 -33.23 13.89
C GLU A 50 0.98 -32.28 14.31
N ALA A 51 0.71 -31.25 13.51
CA ALA A 51 -0.38 -30.31 13.77
C ALA A 51 -1.77 -30.97 13.69
N LEU A 52 -1.98 -31.85 12.70
CA LEU A 52 -3.23 -32.62 12.59
C LEU A 52 -3.40 -33.60 13.75
N ALA A 53 -2.33 -34.30 14.13
CA ALA A 53 -2.35 -35.22 15.27
C ALA A 53 -2.64 -34.50 16.60
N ALA A 54 -2.14 -33.26 16.79
CA ALA A 54 -2.41 -32.47 17.99
C ALA A 54 -3.90 -32.10 18.16
N GLU A 55 -4.65 -32.06 17.06
CA GLU A 55 -6.08 -31.74 17.02
C GLU A 55 -6.97 -33.00 16.95
N ASN A 56 -6.40 -34.19 17.18
CA ASN A 56 -7.06 -35.50 17.04
C ASN A 56 -7.62 -35.77 15.64
N ILE A 57 -6.95 -35.26 14.59
CA ILE A 57 -7.32 -35.50 13.19
C ILE A 57 -6.41 -36.61 12.65
N ASP A 58 -6.84 -37.86 12.77
CA ASP A 58 -6.09 -39.06 12.38
C ASP A 58 -6.51 -39.65 11.03
N TRP A 59 -7.65 -39.23 10.50
CA TRP A 59 -8.17 -39.67 9.19
C TRP A 59 -7.43 -39.04 7.99
N ALA A 60 -6.75 -37.91 8.19
CA ALA A 60 -6.16 -37.11 7.12
C ALA A 60 -4.69 -37.50 6.85
N GLU A 61 -4.43 -38.08 5.68
CA GLU A 61 -3.09 -38.34 5.16
C GLU A 61 -2.57 -37.09 4.42
N VAL A 62 -1.33 -36.69 4.73
CA VAL A 62 -0.68 -35.49 4.18
C VAL A 62 0.22 -35.87 3.00
N ASP A 63 -0.06 -35.32 1.82
CA ASP A 63 0.77 -35.49 0.61
C ASP A 63 1.31 -34.15 0.11
N VAL A 64 2.63 -33.97 0.22
CA VAL A 64 3.37 -32.76 -0.20
C VAL A 64 4.30 -33.06 -1.38
N ASN A 65 4.30 -34.28 -1.92
CA ASN A 65 5.30 -34.73 -2.88
C ASN A 65 5.23 -33.96 -4.19
N GLN A 66 6.36 -33.36 -4.61
CA GLN A 66 6.49 -32.56 -5.83
C GLN A 66 5.60 -31.30 -5.87
N ARG A 67 5.02 -30.92 -4.73
CA ARG A 67 4.13 -29.75 -4.60
C ARG A 67 4.83 -28.56 -3.93
N GLY A 68 6.09 -28.71 -3.51
CA GLY A 68 6.87 -27.64 -2.89
C GLY A 68 6.32 -27.24 -1.51
N ARG A 69 5.44 -26.22 -1.48
CA ARG A 69 4.81 -25.71 -0.24
C ARG A 69 3.29 -25.88 -0.21
N ASP A 70 2.73 -26.52 -1.22
CA ASP A 70 1.31 -26.82 -1.28
C ASP A 70 1.07 -28.22 -0.71
N VAL A 71 0.04 -28.35 0.11
CA VAL A 71 -0.30 -29.58 0.83
C VAL A 71 -1.59 -30.16 0.26
N LEU A 72 -1.60 -31.45 -0.01
CA LEU A 72 -2.82 -32.19 -0.31
C LEU A 72 -3.20 -33.04 0.90
N LEU A 73 -4.42 -32.86 1.41
CA LEU A 73 -5.01 -33.76 2.38
C LEU A 73 -5.82 -34.83 1.65
N LYS A 74 -5.56 -36.10 1.98
CA LYS A 74 -6.31 -37.27 1.51
C LYS A 74 -6.95 -37.96 2.70
N GLY A 75 -8.09 -38.62 2.49
CA GLY A 75 -8.79 -39.35 3.55
C GLY A 75 -10.27 -39.01 3.57
N MET A 76 -11.02 -39.63 4.47
CA MET A 76 -12.48 -39.52 4.55
C MET A 76 -12.88 -38.87 5.88
N PRO A 77 -13.28 -37.58 5.89
CA PRO A 77 -13.80 -36.91 7.08
C PRO A 77 -15.18 -37.47 7.43
N GLY A 78 -15.52 -37.48 8.72
CA GLY A 78 -16.86 -37.83 9.19
C GLY A 78 -17.90 -36.73 8.94
N SER A 79 -17.47 -35.50 8.68
CA SER A 79 -18.35 -34.38 8.32
C SER A 79 -17.61 -33.26 7.56
N ASP A 80 -18.36 -32.37 6.91
CA ASP A 80 -17.83 -31.14 6.29
C ASP A 80 -17.06 -30.27 7.30
N ALA A 81 -17.52 -30.24 8.55
CA ALA A 81 -16.87 -29.47 9.62
C ALA A 81 -15.48 -30.04 9.98
N GLU A 82 -15.35 -31.37 10.00
CA GLU A 82 -14.07 -32.05 10.24
C GLU A 82 -13.08 -31.84 9.09
N ARG A 83 -13.57 -31.89 7.83
CA ARG A 83 -12.76 -31.55 6.65
C ARG A 83 -12.22 -30.12 6.77
N ASP A 84 -13.11 -29.17 7.03
CA ASP A 84 -12.74 -27.76 7.09
C ASP A 84 -11.81 -27.47 8.29
N GLN A 85 -11.96 -28.20 9.39
CA GLN A 85 -11.03 -28.15 10.51
C GLN A 85 -9.63 -28.65 10.12
N ALA A 86 -9.53 -29.80 9.44
CA ALA A 86 -8.26 -30.33 8.96
C ALA A 86 -7.56 -29.35 7.99
N VAL A 87 -8.32 -28.73 7.09
CA VAL A 87 -7.80 -27.70 6.17
C VAL A 87 -7.27 -26.49 6.94
N ARG A 88 -8.01 -25.97 7.94
CA ARG A 88 -7.56 -24.83 8.76
C ARG A 88 -6.28 -25.14 9.54
N VAL A 89 -6.20 -26.32 10.15
CA VAL A 89 -5.04 -26.77 10.92
C VAL A 89 -3.81 -26.89 10.02
N ALA A 90 -3.96 -27.51 8.85
CA ALA A 90 -2.88 -27.61 7.87
C ALA A 90 -2.45 -26.23 7.31
N GLN A 91 -3.39 -25.32 7.06
CA GLN A 91 -3.09 -23.94 6.60
C GLN A 91 -2.37 -23.10 7.66
N GLY A 92 -2.59 -23.38 8.95
CA GLY A 92 -1.95 -22.69 10.05
C GLY A 92 -0.47 -23.05 10.26
N VAL A 93 0.03 -24.10 9.61
CA VAL A 93 1.41 -24.55 9.76
C VAL A 93 2.37 -23.63 9.01
N TYR A 94 3.37 -23.12 9.74
CA TYR A 94 4.37 -22.23 9.18
C TYR A 94 5.06 -22.85 7.95
N GLY A 95 5.00 -22.15 6.82
CA GLY A 95 5.59 -22.56 5.55
C GLY A 95 4.61 -23.22 4.57
N VAL A 96 3.36 -23.47 4.95
CA VAL A 96 2.30 -23.91 4.02
C VAL A 96 1.79 -22.72 3.21
N ASN A 97 1.66 -22.91 1.90
CA ASN A 97 1.20 -21.87 0.97
C ASN A 97 -0.28 -22.06 0.58
N ARG A 98 -0.68 -23.31 0.32
CA ARG A 98 -2.04 -23.68 -0.03
C ARG A 98 -2.33 -25.10 0.47
N VAL A 99 -3.58 -25.36 0.83
CA VAL A 99 -4.07 -26.69 1.18
C VAL A 99 -5.23 -27.03 0.25
N ASP A 100 -5.09 -28.14 -0.47
CA ASP A 100 -6.16 -28.75 -1.25
C ASP A 100 -6.61 -30.05 -0.56
N TYR A 101 -7.81 -30.52 -0.87
CA TYR A 101 -8.36 -31.78 -0.35
C TYR A 101 -8.84 -32.64 -1.52
N ASP A 102 -8.46 -33.91 -1.52
CA ASP A 102 -8.85 -34.91 -2.51
C ASP A 102 -9.63 -36.04 -1.83
N GLY A 103 -10.96 -35.96 -1.93
CA GLY A 103 -11.89 -36.96 -1.43
C GLY A 103 -13.31 -36.75 -1.95
N ASP A 104 -13.92 -37.83 -2.43
CA ASP A 104 -15.34 -37.89 -2.83
C ASP A 104 -16.23 -37.98 -1.57
N MET A 105 -17.23 -37.11 -1.48
CA MET A 105 -18.25 -37.15 -0.41
C MET A 105 -19.27 -38.26 -0.68
N VAL A 106 -19.59 -39.06 0.35
CA VAL A 106 -20.82 -39.87 0.38
C VAL A 106 -21.92 -39.00 0.96
N ASP A 107 -22.96 -38.75 0.15
CA ASP A 107 -24.22 -38.15 0.59
C ASP A 107 -24.94 -39.16 1.49
N VAL A 108 -24.88 -38.94 2.81
CA VAL A 108 -25.70 -39.69 3.76
C VAL A 108 -26.94 -38.84 4.06
N SER A 109 -27.87 -38.86 3.12
CA SER A 109 -29.25 -38.43 3.36
C SER A 109 -30.00 -39.51 4.16
N ASP A 110 -30.57 -39.05 5.28
CA ASP A 110 -31.78 -39.55 5.96
C ASP A 110 -31.80 -40.96 6.56
N ASP A 111 -31.79 -41.01 7.90
CA ASP A 111 -32.80 -41.82 8.61
C ASP A 111 -33.09 -41.30 10.04
N LYS A 112 -34.38 -41.00 10.26
CA LYS A 112 -35.13 -40.93 11.54
C LYS A 112 -34.92 -39.71 12.45
N VAL A 113 -35.93 -38.85 12.54
CA VAL A 113 -36.92 -38.77 13.66
C VAL A 113 -38.09 -37.85 13.23
N ALA A 114 -39.31 -38.38 13.18
CA ALA A 114 -40.52 -37.59 13.36
C ALA A 114 -41.57 -38.46 14.09
N ASP A 115 -41.85 -38.09 15.33
CA ASP A 115 -42.94 -38.57 16.16
C ASP A 115 -44.02 -37.48 16.25
N ALA A 116 -45.27 -37.96 16.23
CA ALA A 116 -46.52 -37.36 16.68
C ALA A 116 -47.07 -36.04 16.11
N SER A 117 -48.15 -36.23 15.35
CA SER A 117 -49.52 -35.70 15.59
C SER A 117 -49.92 -34.32 15.07
N GLN A 118 -50.87 -34.34 14.12
CA GLN A 118 -52.00 -33.41 14.09
C GLN A 118 -53.31 -34.21 14.00
N GLN A 119 -54.30 -33.66 14.70
CA GLN A 119 -55.54 -34.25 15.17
C GLN A 119 -56.72 -33.74 14.35
N GLU A 120 -57.60 -34.67 13.98
CA GLU A 120 -59.08 -34.59 13.87
C GLU A 120 -59.78 -33.24 13.58
N ASP A 121 -60.50 -33.24 12.45
CA ASP A 121 -61.98 -33.35 12.39
C ASP A 121 -62.86 -32.08 12.24
N ASN A 122 -63.97 -32.36 11.54
CA ASN A 122 -65.27 -31.71 11.44
C ASN A 122 -65.42 -30.53 10.47
N GLY A 123 -66.42 -30.49 9.59
CA GLY A 123 -67.69 -31.20 9.56
C GLY A 123 -68.75 -30.19 9.08
N ALA A 124 -69.50 -30.50 8.04
CA ALA A 124 -70.53 -29.63 7.48
C ALA A 124 -71.93 -30.13 7.89
N SER A 125 -72.76 -29.21 8.40
CA SER A 125 -74.22 -29.32 8.54
C SER A 125 -74.88 -28.06 7.95
N THR A 126 -76.05 -28.25 7.33
CA THR A 126 -77.18 -27.30 7.08
C THR A 126 -77.02 -25.87 7.64
N GLU A 127 -77.36 -24.78 6.94
CA GLU A 127 -78.65 -24.45 6.33
C GLU A 127 -78.53 -23.13 5.51
N GLU A 128 -79.47 -22.89 4.58
CA GLU A 128 -79.45 -21.83 3.56
C GLU A 128 -79.66 -20.37 4.05
N ALA A 129 -79.05 -19.47 3.27
CA ALA A 129 -79.53 -18.16 2.80
C ALA A 129 -79.32 -16.83 3.60
N LYS A 130 -78.60 -15.95 2.89
CA LYS A 130 -78.62 -14.46 2.83
C LYS A 130 -77.89 -13.63 3.90
N ALA A 131 -76.73 -13.07 3.50
CA ALA A 131 -76.46 -11.61 3.43
C ALA A 131 -75.10 -11.36 2.73
N ASP A 132 -74.95 -10.19 2.09
CA ASP A 132 -73.86 -9.75 1.21
C ASP A 132 -72.42 -9.79 1.80
N PRO A 133 -71.35 -9.84 0.97
CA PRO A 133 -69.99 -10.12 1.44
C PRO A 133 -69.32 -8.88 2.03
N VAL A 134 -68.80 -9.02 3.25
CA VAL A 134 -67.77 -8.12 3.79
C VAL A 134 -66.41 -8.65 3.34
N VAL A 135 -65.73 -7.81 2.55
CA VAL A 135 -64.34 -7.96 2.12
C VAL A 135 -63.44 -8.17 3.34
N VAL A 136 -62.57 -9.19 3.31
CA VAL A 136 -61.40 -9.24 4.20
C VAL A 136 -60.17 -9.37 3.32
N ALA A 137 -59.31 -8.36 3.45
CA ALA A 137 -58.17 -8.04 2.61
C ALA A 137 -56.96 -8.95 2.87
N ASP A 138 -56.18 -9.17 1.81
CA ASP A 138 -54.78 -9.64 1.85
C ASP A 138 -53.94 -8.70 2.73
N ALA A 139 -53.27 -9.25 3.75
CA ALA A 139 -52.30 -8.53 4.56
C ALA A 139 -50.88 -9.01 4.22
N LYS A 140 -50.31 -8.44 3.16
CA LYS A 140 -48.89 -8.63 2.77
C LYS A 140 -48.21 -7.29 2.48
N ASP A 141 -48.62 -6.22 3.18
CA ASP A 141 -48.43 -4.87 2.64
C ASP A 141 -47.84 -3.85 3.63
N ASP A 142 -46.97 -4.25 4.58
CA ASP A 142 -46.21 -3.30 5.41
C ASP A 142 -44.86 -3.89 5.93
N LEU A 143 -44.06 -4.54 5.08
CA LEU A 143 -42.69 -4.90 5.47
C LEU A 143 -41.78 -3.66 5.41
N LEU A 144 -40.98 -3.45 6.46
CA LEU A 144 -39.98 -2.38 6.50
C LEU A 144 -38.79 -2.72 5.59
N PRO A 145 -38.19 -1.75 4.88
CA PRO A 145 -36.99 -2.00 4.10
C PRO A 145 -35.82 -2.38 5.01
N ALA A 146 -35.01 -3.34 4.58
CA ALA A 146 -33.80 -3.72 5.31
C ALA A 146 -32.84 -2.52 5.46
N GLU A 147 -32.20 -2.43 6.62
CA GLU A 147 -31.29 -1.34 6.97
C GLU A 147 -29.88 -1.89 7.17
N LEU A 148 -28.87 -1.14 6.73
CA LEU A 148 -27.47 -1.48 6.95
C LEU A 148 -26.63 -0.22 7.10
N LYS A 149 -25.80 -0.19 8.12
CA LYS A 149 -24.71 0.75 8.29
C LYS A 149 -23.40 -0.05 8.33
N MET A 150 -22.44 0.36 7.51
CA MET A 150 -21.08 -0.15 7.49
C MET A 150 -20.12 0.99 7.77
N SER A 151 -19.26 0.84 8.77
CA SER A 151 -18.24 1.84 9.11
C SER A 151 -16.94 1.16 9.50
N MET A 152 -15.83 1.81 9.19
CA MET A 152 -14.50 1.39 9.66
C MET A 152 -14.17 2.08 10.99
N ASP A 153 -13.99 1.31 12.06
CA ASP A 153 -13.43 1.77 13.33
C ASP A 153 -11.99 1.27 13.46
N GLY A 154 -11.03 2.13 13.12
CA GLY A 154 -9.63 1.74 12.99
C GLY A 154 -9.45 0.70 11.88
N ASP A 155 -9.08 -0.53 12.26
CA ASP A 155 -8.93 -1.67 11.34
C ASP A 155 -10.11 -2.65 11.39
N GLN A 156 -11.14 -2.37 12.19
CA GLN A 156 -12.33 -3.20 12.33
C GLN A 156 -13.48 -2.66 11.48
N LEU A 157 -14.13 -3.54 10.72
CA LEU A 157 -15.37 -3.26 10.01
C LEU A 157 -16.55 -3.55 10.93
N VAL A 158 -17.33 -2.52 11.23
CA VAL A 158 -18.55 -2.62 12.02
C VAL A 158 -19.74 -2.69 11.08
N LEU A 159 -20.54 -3.74 11.22
CA LEU A 159 -21.81 -3.94 10.51
C LEU A 159 -22.96 -3.77 11.51
N ASP A 160 -23.86 -2.85 11.25
CA ASP A 160 -25.04 -2.57 12.08
C ASP A 160 -26.29 -2.49 11.19
N GLY A 161 -27.46 -2.89 11.68
CA GLY A 161 -28.68 -2.83 10.87
C GLY A 161 -29.69 -3.93 11.15
N LYS A 162 -30.71 -4.00 10.29
CA LYS A 162 -31.89 -4.85 10.45
C LYS A 162 -32.17 -5.61 9.16
N MET A 163 -32.30 -6.94 9.26
CA MET A 163 -32.42 -7.86 8.12
C MET A 163 -33.62 -8.79 8.28
N SER A 164 -34.10 -9.36 7.16
CA SER A 164 -35.24 -10.30 7.16
C SER A 164 -34.87 -11.70 7.63
N SER A 165 -33.61 -12.12 7.44
CA SER A 165 -33.19 -13.50 7.70
C SER A 165 -31.72 -13.65 8.13
N GLN A 166 -31.43 -14.74 8.86
CA GLN A 166 -30.06 -15.10 9.24
C GLN A 166 -29.18 -15.44 8.03
N ALA A 167 -29.77 -15.90 6.93
CA ALA A 167 -29.03 -16.21 5.70
C ALA A 167 -28.37 -14.94 5.09
N GLN A 168 -29.08 -13.81 5.13
CA GLN A 168 -28.57 -12.51 4.68
C GLN A 168 -27.43 -12.01 5.58
N VAL A 169 -27.62 -12.10 6.90
CA VAL A 169 -26.57 -11.77 7.89
C VAL A 169 -25.31 -12.59 7.63
N ASN A 170 -25.44 -13.90 7.42
CA ASN A 170 -24.32 -14.79 7.14
C ASN A 170 -23.64 -14.47 5.79
N ALA A 171 -24.42 -14.13 4.76
CA ALA A 171 -23.87 -13.72 3.47
C ALA A 171 -23.05 -12.43 3.60
N LEU A 172 -23.56 -11.45 4.34
CA LEU A 172 -22.89 -10.17 4.55
C LEU A 172 -21.61 -10.33 5.40
N GLN A 173 -21.68 -11.11 6.47
CA GLN A 173 -20.52 -11.41 7.31
C GLN A 173 -19.41 -12.14 6.54
N ARG A 174 -19.77 -13.05 5.63
CA ARG A 174 -18.80 -13.69 4.73
C ARG A 174 -18.16 -12.69 3.77
N ALA A 175 -18.96 -11.83 3.13
CA ALA A 175 -18.44 -10.78 2.25
C ALA A 175 -17.49 -9.84 3.00
N ALA A 176 -17.87 -9.37 4.18
CA ALA A 176 -17.04 -8.56 5.05
C ALA A 176 -15.73 -9.26 5.46
N SER A 177 -15.81 -10.53 5.84
CA SER A 177 -14.66 -11.32 6.29
C SER A 177 -13.63 -11.57 5.19
N LEU A 178 -14.05 -11.62 3.92
CA LEU A 178 -13.13 -11.73 2.78
C LEU A 178 -12.27 -10.47 2.59
N HIS A 179 -12.74 -9.31 3.05
CA HIS A 179 -12.08 -8.03 2.80
C HIS A 179 -11.21 -7.57 3.97
N VAL A 180 -11.73 -7.58 5.21
CA VAL A 180 -10.97 -7.13 6.39
C VAL A 180 -10.38 -8.27 7.22
N GLY A 181 -10.76 -9.52 6.91
CA GLY A 181 -10.40 -10.71 7.68
C GLY A 181 -11.39 -10.99 8.82
N VAL A 182 -11.63 -12.28 9.10
CA VAL A 182 -12.64 -12.74 10.07
C VAL A 182 -12.52 -12.14 11.47
N ALA A 183 -11.30 -11.84 11.93
CA ALA A 183 -11.05 -11.30 13.27
C ALA A 183 -11.34 -9.79 13.39
N LYS A 184 -11.62 -9.12 12.27
CA LYS A 184 -11.81 -7.67 12.20
C LYS A 184 -13.23 -7.27 11.83
N VAL A 185 -14.18 -8.21 11.82
CA VAL A 185 -15.59 -7.92 11.55
C VAL A 185 -16.36 -7.93 12.87
N VAL A 186 -16.94 -6.79 13.22
CA VAL A 186 -17.89 -6.65 14.32
C VAL A 186 -19.30 -6.68 13.73
N ASN A 187 -20.08 -7.70 14.08
CA ASN A 187 -21.43 -7.90 13.56
C ASN A 187 -22.49 -7.58 14.63
N ASN A 188 -23.22 -6.48 14.43
CA ASN A 188 -24.32 -6.01 15.27
C ASN A 188 -25.67 -6.06 14.51
N LEU A 189 -25.80 -6.91 13.49
CA LEU A 189 -27.02 -7.03 12.69
C LEU A 189 -28.10 -7.78 13.47
N GLU A 190 -29.33 -7.28 13.39
CA GLU A 190 -30.51 -7.95 13.97
C GLU A 190 -31.40 -8.55 12.87
N VAL A 191 -32.02 -9.68 13.19
CA VAL A 191 -32.94 -10.40 12.30
C VAL A 191 -34.37 -10.25 12.79
N SER A 192 -35.28 -9.81 11.93
CA SER A 192 -36.71 -9.76 12.21
C SER A 192 -37.54 -9.95 10.94
N ASP A 193 -38.61 -10.74 11.07
CA ASP A 193 -39.65 -10.97 10.06
C ASP A 193 -40.44 -9.71 9.63
N LYS A 194 -40.24 -8.59 10.32
CA LYS A 194 -40.84 -7.29 9.98
C LYS A 194 -40.13 -6.59 8.82
N TYR A 195 -38.94 -7.06 8.43
CA TYR A 195 -38.14 -6.46 7.37
C TYR A 195 -38.24 -7.27 6.07
N ALA A 196 -38.23 -6.57 4.94
CA ALA A 196 -38.22 -7.14 3.61
C ALA A 196 -36.84 -7.69 3.22
N ASP A 197 -36.80 -8.53 2.18
CA ASP A 197 -35.55 -9.05 1.65
C ASP A 197 -34.70 -7.94 1.02
N ALA A 198 -33.39 -8.03 1.26
CA ALA A 198 -32.44 -7.02 0.84
C ALA A 198 -31.75 -7.42 -0.47
N ASP A 199 -32.47 -7.27 -1.59
CA ASP A 199 -31.95 -7.59 -2.93
C ASP A 199 -30.68 -6.80 -3.29
N TRP A 200 -30.51 -5.63 -2.69
CA TRP A 200 -29.35 -4.77 -2.84
C TRP A 200 -28.07 -5.29 -2.17
N LEU A 201 -28.16 -6.30 -1.28
CA LEU A 201 -27.02 -6.81 -0.50
C LEU A 201 -25.84 -7.23 -1.36
N LYS A 202 -26.11 -7.81 -2.54
CA LYS A 202 -25.06 -8.24 -3.47
C LYS A 202 -24.20 -7.06 -3.93
N GLY A 203 -24.85 -5.98 -4.37
CA GLY A 203 -24.16 -4.78 -4.84
C GLY A 203 -23.40 -4.07 -3.72
N VAL A 204 -23.96 -4.04 -2.51
CA VAL A 204 -23.28 -3.47 -1.34
C VAL A 204 -22.09 -4.32 -0.88
N GLY A 205 -22.18 -5.65 -1.02
CA GLY A 205 -21.05 -6.56 -0.81
C GLY A 205 -19.88 -6.28 -1.74
N ASP A 206 -20.15 -6.02 -3.02
CA ASP A 206 -19.12 -5.68 -4.02
C ASP A 206 -18.42 -4.33 -3.69
N LEU A 207 -19.11 -3.42 -3.01
CA LEU A 207 -18.55 -2.13 -2.62
C LEU A 207 -17.58 -2.22 -1.44
N MET A 208 -17.68 -3.23 -0.60
CA MET A 208 -16.83 -3.35 0.59
C MET A 208 -15.35 -3.39 0.25
N GLY A 209 -14.98 -3.99 -0.88
CA GLY A 209 -13.58 -4.05 -1.32
C GLY A 209 -13.03 -2.77 -1.90
N ALA A 210 -13.89 -1.80 -2.19
CA ALA A 210 -13.49 -0.50 -2.73
C ALA A 210 -13.65 0.64 -1.71
N LEU A 211 -14.07 0.35 -0.47
CA LEU A 211 -14.33 1.39 0.53
C LEU A 211 -13.05 2.14 0.90
N PRO A 212 -13.01 3.48 0.70
CA PRO A 212 -11.91 4.29 1.19
C PRO A 212 -11.84 4.24 2.73
N ALA A 213 -10.63 4.34 3.28
CA ALA A 213 -10.43 4.39 4.73
C ALA A 213 -11.19 5.59 5.33
N GLY A 214 -11.92 5.36 6.42
CA GLY A 214 -12.74 6.40 7.06
C GLY A 214 -14.07 6.71 6.35
N SER A 215 -14.45 5.90 5.35
CA SER A 215 -15.78 5.98 4.73
C SER A 215 -16.83 5.17 5.51
N GLU A 216 -18.04 5.68 5.52
CA GLU A 216 -19.24 5.02 6.05
C GLU A 216 -20.28 4.87 4.93
N VAL A 217 -20.92 3.70 4.90
CA VAL A 217 -22.00 3.39 3.98
C VAL A 217 -23.26 3.16 4.79
N VAL A 218 -24.32 3.91 4.49
CA VAL A 218 -25.62 3.76 5.14
C VAL A 218 -26.68 3.46 4.09
N VAL A 219 -27.32 2.30 4.20
CA VAL A 219 -28.51 1.92 3.45
C VAL A 219 -29.71 2.07 4.37
N LYS A 220 -30.61 2.98 4.00
CA LYS A 220 -31.87 3.19 4.73
C LYS A 220 -32.98 3.57 3.75
N ASN A 221 -34.14 2.94 3.90
CA ASN A 221 -35.23 3.02 2.94
C ASN A 221 -34.74 2.57 1.55
N ASP A 222 -34.80 3.45 0.55
CA ASP A 222 -34.32 3.20 -0.81
C ASP A 222 -33.06 4.02 -1.14
N THR A 223 -32.32 4.48 -0.13
CA THR A 223 -31.15 5.33 -0.31
C THR A 223 -29.90 4.65 0.24
N LEU A 224 -28.84 4.67 -0.56
CA LEU A 224 -27.48 4.38 -0.10
C LEU A 224 -26.71 5.69 -0.01
N GLU A 225 -26.36 6.09 1.21
CA GLU A 225 -25.55 7.26 1.51
C GLU A 225 -24.08 6.85 1.72
N LEU A 226 -23.17 7.52 1.01
CA LEU A 226 -21.72 7.40 1.18
C LEU A 226 -21.20 8.65 1.87
N THR A 227 -20.64 8.51 3.06
CA THR A 227 -20.00 9.60 3.81
C THR A 227 -18.55 9.23 4.13
N GLY A 228 -17.74 10.24 4.47
CA GLY A 228 -16.34 10.07 4.85
C GLY A 228 -15.37 10.91 4.04
N ASP A 229 -14.10 10.76 4.38
CA ASP A 229 -13.00 11.56 3.83
C ASP A 229 -12.28 10.80 2.71
N VAL A 230 -12.02 11.49 1.59
CA VAL A 230 -11.27 10.96 0.46
C VAL A 230 -10.10 11.87 0.10
N ASP A 231 -8.98 11.28 -0.31
CA ASP A 231 -7.70 11.96 -0.55
C ASP A 231 -7.69 12.92 -1.76
N SER A 232 -8.65 12.74 -2.67
CA SER A 232 -8.69 13.46 -3.94
C SER A 232 -10.08 13.43 -4.60
N GLU A 233 -10.33 14.43 -5.43
CA GLU A 233 -11.54 14.49 -6.27
C GLU A 233 -11.62 13.33 -7.27
N ASN A 234 -10.46 12.81 -7.72
CA ASN A 234 -10.41 11.66 -8.61
C ASN A 234 -10.78 10.36 -7.89
N ALA A 235 -10.31 10.16 -6.66
CA ALA A 235 -10.73 9.03 -5.83
C ALA A 235 -12.24 9.09 -5.54
N ARG A 236 -12.74 10.29 -5.20
CA ARG A 236 -14.19 10.54 -5.03
C ARG A 236 -15.00 10.13 -6.25
N ALA A 237 -14.58 10.58 -7.44
CA ALA A 237 -15.27 10.28 -8.70
C ALA A 237 -15.21 8.79 -9.06
N THR A 238 -14.04 8.15 -8.89
CA THR A 238 -13.84 6.72 -9.17
C THR A 238 -14.73 5.86 -8.27
N PHE A 239 -14.71 6.12 -6.97
CA PHE A 239 -15.50 5.37 -6.01
C PHE A 239 -17.01 5.61 -6.22
N SER A 240 -17.42 6.85 -6.52
CA SER A 240 -18.82 7.14 -6.88
C SER A 240 -19.28 6.39 -8.11
N SER A 241 -18.42 6.26 -9.12
CA SER A 241 -18.72 5.50 -10.35
C SER A 241 -18.81 4.00 -10.08
N GLN A 242 -17.95 3.46 -9.20
CA GLN A 242 -17.99 2.06 -8.79
C GLN A 242 -19.27 1.76 -7.98
N ALA A 243 -19.63 2.63 -7.04
CA ALA A 243 -20.91 2.59 -6.31
C ALA A 243 -22.11 2.61 -7.25
N GLY A 244 -22.15 3.55 -8.19
CA GLY A 244 -23.22 3.60 -9.18
C GLY A 244 -23.32 2.32 -10.03
N SER A 245 -22.20 1.66 -10.32
CA SER A 245 -22.17 0.42 -11.10
C SER A 245 -22.62 -0.80 -10.28
N ALA A 246 -22.15 -0.90 -9.04
CA ALA A 246 -22.50 -2.00 -8.13
C ALA A 246 -23.99 -1.98 -7.73
N LEU A 247 -24.60 -0.79 -7.74
CA LEU A 247 -26.02 -0.60 -7.43
C LEU A 247 -26.94 -0.71 -8.67
N GLN A 248 -26.42 -1.03 -9.85
CA GLN A 248 -27.28 -1.22 -11.02
C GLN A 248 -28.28 -2.35 -10.81
N GLY A 249 -29.57 -2.04 -10.90
CA GLY A 249 -30.66 -3.00 -10.70
C GLY A 249 -31.01 -3.28 -9.23
N SER A 250 -30.40 -2.60 -8.26
CA SER A 250 -30.70 -2.77 -6.83
C SER A 250 -31.90 -1.97 -6.35
N GLY A 251 -32.37 -0.98 -7.12
CA GLY A 251 -33.44 -0.06 -6.75
C GLY A 251 -33.01 1.10 -5.83
N LEU A 252 -31.77 1.09 -5.32
CA LEU A 252 -31.27 2.13 -4.41
C LEU A 252 -30.85 3.40 -5.15
N GLN A 253 -31.13 4.55 -4.53
CA GLN A 253 -30.61 5.86 -4.93
C GLN A 253 -29.28 6.13 -4.24
N LEU A 254 -28.24 6.39 -5.02
CA LEU A 254 -26.92 6.73 -4.49
C LEU A 254 -26.86 8.21 -4.09
N LEU A 255 -26.65 8.47 -2.79
CA LEU A 255 -26.35 9.78 -2.25
C LEU A 255 -24.85 9.86 -1.91
N ASN A 256 -24.09 10.58 -2.73
CA ASN A 256 -22.66 10.80 -2.48
C ASN A 256 -22.44 12.06 -1.64
N ALA A 257 -22.11 11.86 -0.36
CA ALA A 257 -21.75 12.90 0.61
C ALA A 257 -20.27 12.79 1.04
N LEU A 258 -19.41 12.20 0.20
CA LEU A 258 -17.96 12.12 0.46
C LEU A 258 -17.32 13.51 0.40
N THR A 259 -16.49 13.80 1.40
CA THR A 259 -15.74 15.05 1.51
C THR A 259 -14.31 14.83 1.03
N VAL A 260 -13.86 15.64 0.08
CA VAL A 260 -12.45 15.60 -0.32
C VAL A 260 -11.62 16.32 0.73
N VAL A 261 -10.88 15.55 1.52
CA VAL A 261 -9.87 16.07 2.44
C VAL A 261 -8.53 15.88 1.77
N VAL A 262 -8.09 16.91 1.05
CA VAL A 262 -6.72 16.93 0.52
C VAL A 262 -5.78 17.04 1.72
N PRO A 263 -4.89 16.07 1.99
CA PRO A 263 -3.92 16.21 3.07
C PRO A 263 -3.04 17.43 2.77
N GLN A 264 -3.23 18.50 3.55
CA GLN A 264 -2.46 19.75 3.47
C GLN A 264 -1.02 19.62 4.03
N SER A 265 -0.62 18.42 4.46
CA SER A 265 0.61 18.19 5.23
C SER A 265 1.88 18.23 4.39
N ASP A 266 1.89 17.67 3.18
CA ASP A 266 3.17 17.45 2.50
C ASP A 266 3.76 18.71 1.88
N GLU A 267 2.96 19.59 1.27
CA GLU A 267 3.49 20.78 0.60
C GLU A 267 3.76 21.94 1.56
N THR A 268 2.89 22.14 2.56
CA THR A 268 3.01 23.25 3.51
C THR A 268 4.17 23.04 4.49
N GLU A 269 4.32 21.82 5.02
CA GLU A 269 5.44 21.50 5.92
C GLU A 269 6.77 21.54 5.17
N GLN A 270 6.86 20.99 3.96
CA GLN A 270 8.09 21.04 3.15
C GLN A 270 8.48 22.46 2.74
N GLN A 271 7.51 23.35 2.46
CA GLN A 271 7.78 24.76 2.20
C GLN A 271 8.28 25.50 3.44
N GLN A 272 7.68 25.22 4.61
CA GLN A 272 8.10 25.82 5.87
C GLN A 272 9.51 25.36 6.28
N THR A 273 9.80 24.05 6.19
CA THR A 273 11.13 23.51 6.47
C THR A 273 12.18 24.04 5.48
N ALA A 274 11.84 24.18 4.19
CA ALA A 274 12.75 24.78 3.21
C ALA A 274 13.06 26.26 3.54
N ALA A 275 12.06 27.03 3.96
CA ALA A 275 12.26 28.42 4.36
C ALA A 275 13.15 28.54 5.61
N GLU A 276 12.89 27.73 6.64
CA GLU A 276 13.71 27.67 7.86
C GLU A 276 15.17 27.29 7.54
N CYS A 277 15.37 26.30 6.67
CA CYS A 277 16.69 25.91 6.19
C CYS A 277 17.41 27.05 5.44
N GLN A 278 16.69 27.81 4.61
CA GLN A 278 17.25 28.97 3.92
C GLN A 278 17.68 30.06 4.91
N GLU A 279 16.89 30.31 5.94
CA GLU A 279 17.25 31.27 6.99
C GLU A 279 18.50 30.84 7.76
N ARG A 280 18.63 29.56 8.10
CA ARG A 280 19.83 29.00 8.75
C ARG A 280 21.08 29.18 7.89
N LEU A 281 20.99 28.95 6.58
CA LEU A 281 22.09 29.19 5.64
C LEU A 281 22.45 30.67 5.54
N ASN A 282 21.44 31.55 5.47
CA ASN A 282 21.64 33.00 5.45
C ASN A 282 22.32 33.49 6.72
N ALA A 283 21.87 33.02 7.89
CA ALA A 283 22.45 33.35 9.19
C ALA A 283 23.90 32.84 9.32
N ALA A 284 24.19 31.63 8.82
CA ALA A 284 25.56 31.09 8.83
C ALA A 284 26.52 31.93 7.97
N MET A 285 26.02 32.54 6.89
CA MET A 285 26.77 33.43 6.00
C MET A 285 26.78 34.90 6.44
N GLN A 286 25.99 35.28 7.45
CA GLN A 286 25.89 36.66 7.91
C GLN A 286 27.25 37.18 8.37
N ASP A 287 27.67 38.32 7.81
CA ASP A 287 28.97 38.98 8.06
C ASP A 287 30.21 38.12 7.76
N LYS A 288 30.04 36.97 7.10
CA LYS A 288 31.10 36.05 6.72
C LYS A 288 31.23 35.97 5.20
N LYS A 289 32.43 35.65 4.73
CA LYS A 289 32.72 35.50 3.29
C LYS A 289 33.58 34.27 3.06
N ILE A 290 33.26 33.52 2.01
CA ILE A 290 34.12 32.45 1.51
C ILE A 290 35.28 33.10 0.76
N GLN A 291 36.48 32.83 1.25
CA GLN A 291 37.73 33.35 0.72
C GLN A 291 38.36 32.32 -0.23
N PHE A 292 39.04 32.83 -1.25
CA PHE A 292 39.75 32.04 -2.23
C PHE A 292 41.20 32.53 -2.30
N THR A 293 42.13 31.62 -2.55
CA THR A 293 43.54 31.97 -2.77
C THR A 293 43.70 32.84 -4.02
N PHE A 294 44.71 33.72 -4.02
CA PHE A 294 44.87 34.76 -5.05
C PHE A 294 44.85 34.19 -6.48
N ASN A 295 43.96 34.76 -7.31
CA ASN A 295 43.72 34.39 -8.71
C ASN A 295 43.42 32.90 -8.97
N LYS A 296 42.95 32.17 -7.95
CA LYS A 296 42.59 30.76 -8.04
C LYS A 296 41.15 30.56 -7.59
N ALA A 297 40.59 29.44 -8.03
CA ALA A 297 39.31 28.94 -7.55
C ALA A 297 39.46 28.05 -6.30
N ASN A 298 40.67 27.92 -5.74
CA ASN A 298 40.88 27.11 -4.55
C ASN A 298 40.40 27.86 -3.30
N VAL A 299 39.44 27.26 -2.59
CA VAL A 299 38.94 27.72 -1.30
C VAL A 299 40.11 27.84 -0.32
N ASP A 300 40.18 28.98 0.38
CA ASP A 300 41.19 29.22 1.41
C ASP A 300 40.86 28.43 2.69
N ALA A 301 41.88 27.90 3.36
CA ALA A 301 41.73 27.15 4.61
C ALA A 301 40.97 27.93 5.70
N LYS A 302 41.05 29.27 5.70
CA LYS A 302 40.28 30.14 6.60
C LYS A 302 38.77 30.01 6.44
N SER A 303 38.30 29.51 5.29
CA SER A 303 36.88 29.31 4.98
C SER A 303 36.38 27.90 5.29
N HIS A 304 37.28 26.96 5.64
CA HIS A 304 36.92 25.56 5.88
C HIS A 304 35.94 25.41 7.04
N SER A 305 36.13 26.13 8.15
CA SER A 305 35.21 26.05 9.30
C SER A 305 33.81 26.58 8.98
N LEU A 306 33.72 27.65 8.16
CA LEU A 306 32.45 28.16 7.65
C LEU A 306 31.77 27.13 6.73
N LEU A 307 32.53 26.54 5.81
CA LEU A 307 32.01 25.54 4.88
C LEU A 307 31.62 24.23 5.56
N ASP A 308 32.31 23.84 6.62
CA ASP A 308 31.95 22.68 7.44
C ASP A 308 30.62 22.92 8.15
N ASN A 309 30.41 24.11 8.71
CA ASN A 309 29.12 24.49 9.32
C ASN A 309 27.99 24.53 8.27
N LEU A 310 28.25 25.10 7.08
CA LEU A 310 27.28 25.10 5.99
C LEU A 310 26.95 23.67 5.54
N GLY A 311 27.96 22.81 5.42
CA GLY A 311 27.77 21.39 5.12
C GLY A 311 26.87 20.69 6.13
N ALA A 312 27.08 20.94 7.43
CA ALA A 312 26.20 20.38 8.47
C ALA A 312 24.74 20.84 8.32
N ILE A 313 24.50 22.14 8.12
CA ILE A 313 23.15 22.69 7.88
C ILE A 313 22.53 22.04 6.63
N ILE A 314 23.29 21.93 5.54
CA ILE A 314 22.82 21.30 4.30
C ILE A 314 22.48 19.82 4.52
N GLY A 315 23.29 19.08 5.28
CA GLY A 315 23.06 17.67 5.59
C GLY A 315 21.80 17.46 6.42
N GLU A 316 21.60 18.29 7.46
CA GLU A 316 20.38 18.26 8.28
C GLU A 316 19.14 18.61 7.47
N CYS A 317 19.22 19.61 6.60
CA CYS A 317 18.13 19.97 5.70
C CYS A 317 17.87 18.88 4.64
N GLY A 318 18.91 18.17 4.18
CA GLY A 318 18.80 17.19 3.11
C GLY A 318 18.27 15.82 3.54
N GLY A 319 18.47 15.43 4.81
CA GLY A 319 18.10 14.10 5.31
C GLY A 319 16.59 13.80 5.25
N ASP A 320 15.76 14.83 5.44
CA ASP A 320 14.31 14.69 5.57
C ASP A 320 13.53 15.15 4.32
N MET A 321 14.18 15.88 3.40
CA MET A 321 13.49 16.58 2.31
C MET A 321 13.73 15.94 0.93
N LYS A 322 12.75 15.17 0.43
CA LYS A 322 12.77 14.64 -0.94
C LYS A 322 12.47 15.73 -1.96
N GLY A 323 13.37 15.94 -2.93
CA GLY A 323 13.14 16.85 -4.06
C GLY A 323 13.69 18.27 -3.86
N ILE A 324 14.62 18.47 -2.93
CA ILE A 324 15.31 19.76 -2.77
C ILE A 324 16.72 19.69 -3.39
N SER A 325 17.11 20.76 -4.09
CA SER A 325 18.50 21.03 -4.47
C SER A 325 18.95 22.39 -3.94
N ILE A 326 20.27 22.59 -3.85
CA ILE A 326 20.90 23.80 -3.36
C ILE A 326 21.74 24.39 -4.47
N LEU A 327 21.37 25.59 -4.88
CA LEU A 327 22.11 26.37 -5.86
C LEU A 327 23.20 27.20 -5.17
N ILE A 328 24.45 26.88 -5.48
CA ILE A 328 25.64 27.61 -5.10
C ILE A 328 25.93 28.65 -6.19
N GLY A 329 25.65 29.91 -5.90
CA GLY A 329 25.81 31.03 -6.82
C GLY A 329 27.14 31.77 -6.62
N GLY A 330 27.95 31.86 -7.67
CA GLY A 330 29.17 32.68 -7.65
C GLY A 330 28.95 34.06 -8.25
N HIS A 331 29.48 35.10 -7.60
CA HIS A 331 29.35 36.50 -8.05
C HIS A 331 30.70 37.24 -7.99
N THR A 332 30.90 38.19 -8.91
CA THR A 332 32.07 39.09 -8.96
C THR A 332 31.64 40.56 -8.84
N ASP A 333 32.63 41.45 -8.70
CA ASP A 333 32.45 42.87 -9.00
C ASP A 333 32.51 43.10 -10.51
N SER A 334 32.37 44.36 -10.93
CA SER A 334 32.43 44.78 -12.34
C SER A 334 33.84 45.05 -12.85
N VAL A 335 34.89 44.57 -12.17
CA VAL A 335 36.27 44.80 -12.61
C VAL A 335 36.70 43.63 -13.49
N GLY A 336 37.04 43.93 -14.74
CA GLY A 336 37.49 42.93 -15.71
C GLY A 336 36.52 42.79 -16.88
N ARG A 337 36.68 41.72 -17.67
CA ARG A 337 35.78 41.40 -18.78
C ARG A 337 34.67 40.47 -18.30
N ASP A 338 33.45 40.68 -18.75
CA ASP A 338 32.26 39.90 -18.37
C ASP A 338 32.49 38.39 -18.49
N ALA A 339 33.05 37.94 -19.63
CA ALA A 339 33.34 36.53 -19.87
C ALA A 339 34.34 35.94 -18.86
N TYR A 340 35.33 36.73 -18.44
CA TYR A 340 36.28 36.33 -17.41
C TYR A 340 35.62 36.26 -16.04
N ASN A 341 34.80 37.25 -15.70
CA ASN A 341 34.05 37.31 -14.45
C ASN A 341 33.05 36.16 -14.33
N LEU A 342 32.37 35.81 -15.41
CA LEU A 342 31.46 34.67 -15.48
C LEU A 342 32.21 33.35 -15.21
N ASP A 343 33.29 33.08 -15.93
CA ASP A 343 34.11 31.88 -15.76
C ASP A 343 34.71 31.79 -14.34
N LEU A 344 35.27 32.90 -13.82
CA LEU A 344 35.81 32.93 -12.46
C LEU A 344 34.74 32.64 -11.40
N SER A 345 33.54 33.22 -11.57
CA SER A 345 32.44 33.00 -10.64
C SER A 345 31.94 31.56 -10.66
N GLN A 346 31.87 30.93 -11.83
CA GLN A 346 31.50 29.52 -11.98
C GLN A 346 32.53 28.61 -11.29
N ARG A 347 33.82 28.78 -11.61
CA ARG A 347 34.89 27.97 -11.00
C ARG A 347 34.91 28.06 -9.48
N ARG A 348 34.61 29.24 -8.92
CA ARG A 348 34.49 29.44 -7.46
C ARG A 348 33.30 28.69 -6.87
N ALA A 349 32.14 28.73 -7.52
CA ALA A 349 30.97 27.95 -7.09
C ALA A 349 31.26 26.44 -7.15
N ASP A 350 31.93 25.98 -8.21
CA ASP A 350 32.32 24.57 -8.38
C ASP A 350 33.30 24.11 -7.30
N ALA A 351 34.26 24.95 -6.90
CA ALA A 351 35.19 24.63 -5.84
C ALA A 351 34.51 24.51 -4.46
N VAL A 352 33.52 25.36 -4.19
CA VAL A 352 32.70 25.26 -2.98
C VAL A 352 31.89 23.96 -2.99
N SER A 353 31.26 23.64 -4.13
CA SER A 353 30.54 22.37 -4.31
C SER A 353 31.46 21.16 -4.09
N ALA A 354 32.65 21.16 -4.67
CA ALA A 354 33.64 20.10 -4.50
C ALA A 354 34.07 19.93 -3.03
N TYR A 355 34.25 21.04 -2.31
CA TYR A 355 34.53 21.00 -0.88
C TYR A 355 33.37 20.36 -0.10
N LEU A 356 32.12 20.77 -0.33
CA LEU A 356 30.95 20.20 0.35
C LEU A 356 30.77 18.71 0.04
N LYS A 357 30.99 18.28 -1.22
CA LYS A 357 31.00 16.86 -1.59
C LYS A 357 32.05 16.07 -0.81
N SER A 358 33.25 16.64 -0.60
CA SER A 358 34.30 16.01 0.20
C SER A 358 33.92 15.84 1.68
N LYS A 359 32.91 16.58 2.15
CA LYS A 359 32.33 16.49 3.50
C LYS A 359 31.12 15.55 3.57
N GLY A 360 30.80 14.84 2.50
CA GLY A 360 29.73 13.83 2.46
C GLY A 360 28.38 14.34 1.98
N ILE A 361 28.28 15.58 1.50
CA ILE A 361 27.05 16.09 0.89
C ILE A 361 26.85 15.45 -0.49
N ASP A 362 25.66 14.91 -0.72
CA ASP A 362 25.33 14.29 -2.00
C ASP A 362 25.44 15.33 -3.14
N GLY A 363 26.24 15.01 -4.14
CA GLY A 363 26.44 15.87 -5.29
C GLY A 363 25.17 16.07 -6.13
N ALA A 364 24.20 15.16 -6.06
CA ALA A 364 22.90 15.32 -6.70
C ALA A 364 22.06 16.45 -6.09
N MET A 365 22.35 16.84 -4.85
CA MET A 365 21.70 17.96 -4.17
C MET A 365 22.35 19.31 -4.47
N LEU A 366 23.53 19.34 -5.08
CA LEU A 366 24.31 20.56 -5.27
C LEU A 366 24.34 20.99 -6.72
N GLU A 367 23.78 22.17 -6.99
CA GLU A 367 23.85 22.87 -8.27
C GLU A 367 24.81 24.04 -8.16
N THR A 368 25.56 24.35 -9.21
CA THR A 368 26.49 25.49 -9.22
C THR A 368 26.20 26.41 -10.40
N LYS A 369 26.27 27.72 -10.16
CA LYS A 369 26.09 28.72 -11.23
C LYS A 369 26.94 29.96 -11.00
N GLY A 370 27.75 30.29 -11.99
CA GLY A 370 28.41 31.58 -12.09
C GLY A 370 27.45 32.64 -12.63
N PHE A 371 27.31 33.75 -11.90
CA PHE A 371 26.55 34.92 -12.33
C PHE A 371 27.46 36.06 -12.81
N GLY A 372 28.78 35.96 -12.62
CA GLY A 372 29.70 37.06 -12.87
C GLY A 372 29.25 38.33 -12.15
N GLU A 373 29.22 39.45 -12.86
CA GLU A 373 28.81 40.75 -12.34
C GLU A 373 27.31 41.07 -12.54
N SER A 374 26.54 40.15 -13.13
CA SER A 374 25.15 40.41 -13.58
C SER A 374 24.14 40.59 -12.44
N LYS A 375 24.49 40.22 -11.20
CA LYS A 375 23.63 40.31 -10.01
C LYS A 375 24.32 41.06 -8.85
N PRO A 376 24.58 42.37 -9.00
CA PRO A 376 25.18 43.18 -7.94
C PRO A 376 24.19 43.37 -6.79
N VAL A 377 24.68 43.33 -5.56
CA VAL A 377 23.93 43.66 -4.33
C VAL A 377 24.30 45.03 -3.77
N ALA A 378 25.36 45.63 -4.29
CA ALA A 378 25.83 46.95 -3.93
C ALA A 378 26.47 47.68 -5.12
N SER A 379 26.69 48.98 -4.97
CA SER A 379 27.28 49.81 -6.03
C SER A 379 28.71 49.38 -6.38
N ASN A 380 28.94 49.05 -7.65
CA ASN A 380 30.29 48.81 -8.19
C ASN A 380 31.15 50.08 -8.29
N GLY A 381 30.57 51.27 -8.07
CA GLY A 381 31.30 52.53 -8.07
C GLY A 381 32.13 52.77 -6.80
N THR A 382 32.03 51.91 -5.79
CA THR A 382 32.76 52.04 -4.52
C THR A 382 33.52 50.76 -4.19
N ALA A 383 34.70 50.89 -3.56
CA ALA A 383 35.48 49.73 -3.14
C ALA A 383 34.72 48.83 -2.16
N SER A 384 33.90 49.44 -1.28
CA SER A 384 33.04 48.70 -0.34
C SER A 384 31.98 47.87 -1.07
N GLY A 385 31.26 48.48 -2.03
CA GLY A 385 30.24 47.76 -2.80
C GLY A 385 30.80 46.67 -3.71
N GLN A 386 31.96 46.90 -4.34
CA GLN A 386 32.67 45.84 -5.07
C GLN A 386 33.02 44.64 -4.15
N ALA A 387 33.47 44.93 -2.92
CA ALA A 387 33.75 43.88 -1.95
C ALA A 387 32.50 43.11 -1.49
N GLN A 388 31.32 43.73 -1.51
CA GLN A 388 30.04 43.05 -1.24
C GLN A 388 29.59 42.20 -2.43
N ASN A 389 29.87 42.64 -3.67
CA ASN A 389 29.50 41.91 -4.87
C ASN A 389 30.31 40.62 -5.06
N ARG A 390 31.59 40.59 -4.66
CA ARG A 390 32.42 39.38 -4.62
C ARG A 390 31.96 38.43 -3.50
N ARG A 391 30.98 37.56 -3.80
CA ARG A 391 30.34 36.67 -2.82
C ARG A 391 29.96 35.31 -3.42
N ILE A 392 29.70 34.36 -2.53
CA ILE A 392 29.03 33.09 -2.82
C ILE A 392 27.66 33.12 -2.12
N THR A 393 26.63 32.65 -2.81
CA THR A 393 25.26 32.53 -2.28
C THR A 393 24.81 31.08 -2.27
N PHE A 394 23.92 30.72 -1.35
CA PHE A 394 23.27 29.42 -1.29
C PHE A 394 21.76 29.64 -1.36
N GLU A 395 21.12 29.08 -2.37
CA GLU A 395 19.67 29.18 -2.56
C GLU A 395 19.06 27.78 -2.61
N ILE A 396 18.07 27.52 -1.75
CA ILE A 396 17.29 26.29 -1.79
C ILE A 396 16.33 26.35 -3.00
N LYS A 397 16.31 25.27 -3.79
CA LYS A 397 15.42 25.07 -4.93
C LYS A 397 14.56 23.85 -4.67
N GLN A 398 13.25 24.03 -4.68
CA GLN A 398 12.32 22.92 -4.71
C GLN A 398 12.19 22.43 -6.15
N LYS A 399 12.56 21.17 -6.38
CA LYS A 399 12.31 20.49 -7.64
C LYS A 399 10.84 20.11 -7.63
N LEU A 400 9.99 20.98 -8.18
CA LEU A 400 8.60 20.64 -8.45
C LEU A 400 8.62 19.34 -9.26
N ARG A 401 8.17 18.23 -8.67
CA ARG A 401 7.99 16.97 -9.40
C ARG A 401 6.99 17.31 -10.51
N GLY A 402 7.40 17.09 -11.76
CA GLY A 402 6.60 17.43 -12.93
C GLY A 402 5.18 16.90 -12.76
N ARG A 403 4.22 17.82 -12.92
CA ARG A 403 2.80 17.51 -13.10
C ARG A 403 2.56 16.56 -14.26
#